data_AF-A0A0C2W7P7-F1
#
_entry.id   AF-A0A0C2W7P7-F1
#
_cell.length_a   1.000
_cell.length_b   1.000
_cell.length_c   1.000
_cell.angle_alpha   90.00
_cell.angle_beta   90.00
_cell.angle_gamma   90.00
#
_symmetry.space_group_name_H-M   'P 1'
#
loop_
_entity.id
_entity.type
_entity.pdbx_description
1 polymer ?
#
loop_
_entity_poly.entity_id
_entity_poly.type
_entity_poly.pdbx_seq_one_letter_code
_entity_poly.pdbx_strand_id
1 'polypeptide(L)'
;KYMISAIPNNPDGQLRFHWGQPIPILWKAPLTHSRRDWMGIYKDGANLSPVTHIDSLGLWVPVHEEEWDGDTARPPRDHDESEMTETGELVFKGFTLPWQVGEYELRYHLDEKFQMVSEIRHIEIFLDPPEGLTFAEIHEWLQRIVCLALDSDPALMPRSALAPSDKFTRKMSHSTMSSLSESAASPDASLPFSDEPESLFINSPTEDASFDNESNTFSSASQHFLDDDFQFWSDAFGRKTMSQARRIAYAVQEALRVSLELQDIMENPNITSLTRRVL
;
A
#
# COMPACT_ATOMS: atom_id res chain seq x y z
N LYS A 1 29.25 12.05 -4.66
CA LYS A 1 28.29 12.33 -5.77
C LYS A 1 26.90 12.08 -5.23
N TYR A 2 25.95 12.98 -5.50
CA TYR A 2 24.54 12.78 -5.12
C TYR A 2 23.90 11.70 -5.98
N MET A 3 23.06 10.87 -5.37
CA MET A 3 22.31 9.82 -6.03
C MET A 3 21.04 9.53 -5.25
N ILE A 4 19.96 9.29 -5.99
CA ILE A 4 18.69 8.81 -5.45
C ILE A 4 18.19 7.62 -6.27
N SER A 5 17.53 6.67 -5.62
CA SER A 5 16.86 5.54 -6.27
C SER A 5 15.58 5.19 -5.55
N ALA A 6 14.48 5.08 -6.28
CA ALA A 6 13.22 4.56 -5.74
C ALA A 6 13.25 3.03 -5.70
N ILE A 7 12.66 2.43 -4.65
CA ILE A 7 12.60 0.98 -4.50
C ILE A 7 11.23 0.49 -5.02
N PRO A 8 11.17 -0.15 -6.20
CA PRO A 8 9.93 -0.75 -6.70
C PRO A 8 9.48 -1.90 -5.78
N ASN A 9 8.17 -2.07 -5.62
CA ASN A 9 7.57 -3.13 -4.82
C ASN A 9 6.95 -4.26 -5.67
N ASN A 10 7.10 -4.14 -6.99
CA ASN A 10 6.56 -4.97 -8.04
C ASN A 10 7.65 -5.88 -8.63
N PRO A 11 7.29 -7.11 -9.04
CA PRO A 11 8.27 -8.13 -9.46
C PRO A 11 8.98 -7.81 -10.78
N ASP A 12 8.41 -6.95 -11.61
CA ASP A 12 8.98 -6.48 -12.88
C ASP A 12 9.98 -5.32 -12.69
N GLY A 13 10.12 -4.77 -11.48
CA GLY A 13 11.08 -3.72 -11.14
C GLY A 13 10.78 -2.36 -11.78
N GLN A 14 9.59 -2.17 -12.33
CA GLN A 14 9.17 -0.88 -12.90
C GLN A 14 8.90 0.14 -11.79
N LEU A 15 9.21 1.41 -12.01
CA LEU A 15 8.94 2.49 -11.05
C LEU A 15 7.47 2.91 -11.06
N ARG A 16 6.58 1.97 -10.71
CA ARG A 16 5.14 2.18 -10.64
C ARG A 16 4.63 1.88 -9.24
N PHE A 17 3.87 2.80 -8.69
CA PHE A 17 3.34 2.70 -7.33
C PHE A 17 1.83 2.84 -7.38
N HIS A 18 1.12 1.99 -6.64
CA HIS A 18 -0.33 2.11 -6.56
C HIS A 18 -0.68 3.43 -5.86
N TRP A 19 -1.78 4.04 -6.27
CA TRP A 19 -2.29 5.28 -5.69
C TRP A 19 -2.39 5.18 -4.16
N GLY A 20 -1.86 6.19 -3.45
CA GLY A 20 -1.80 6.23 -1.98
C GLY A 20 -0.75 5.32 -1.34
N GLN A 21 -0.03 4.52 -2.11
CA GLN A 21 1.04 3.68 -1.59
C GLN A 21 2.31 4.50 -1.29
N PRO A 22 3.04 4.19 -0.21
CA PRO A 22 4.32 4.84 0.07
C PRO A 22 5.36 4.59 -1.02
N ILE A 23 6.17 5.61 -1.32
CA ILE A 23 7.27 5.54 -2.29
C ILE A 23 8.60 5.61 -1.51
N PRO A 24 9.24 4.45 -1.24
CA PRO A 24 10.53 4.40 -0.55
C PRO A 24 11.69 4.79 -1.48
N ILE A 25 12.57 5.65 -0.98
CA ILE A 25 13.72 6.21 -1.68
C ILE A 25 14.99 5.92 -0.89
N LEU A 26 15.98 5.36 -1.56
CA LEU A 26 17.36 5.33 -1.07
C LEU A 26 18.10 6.54 -1.61
N TRP A 27 18.93 7.14 -0.77
CA TRP A 27 19.72 8.28 -1.16
C TRP A 27 21.16 8.16 -0.70
N LYS A 28 22.05 8.84 -1.45
CA LYS A 28 23.46 8.97 -1.17
C LYS A 28 23.91 10.39 -1.43
N ALA A 29 24.58 11.00 -0.46
CA ALA A 29 25.09 12.36 -0.54
C ALA A 29 26.55 12.45 -0.03
N PRO A 30 27.33 13.46 -0.42
CA PRO A 30 28.62 13.76 0.24
C PRO A 30 28.41 14.03 1.74
N LEU A 31 29.36 13.70 2.62
CA LEU A 31 29.24 14.03 4.06
C LEU A 31 29.06 15.53 4.34
N THR A 32 29.48 16.39 3.41
CA THR A 32 29.36 17.85 3.53
C THR A 32 28.01 18.41 3.04
N HIS A 33 27.03 17.56 2.74
CA HIS A 33 25.71 18.01 2.31
C HIS A 33 24.93 18.69 3.45
N SER A 34 23.93 19.49 3.13
CA SER A 34 23.20 20.23 4.17
C SER A 34 22.17 19.32 4.82
N ARG A 35 22.01 19.44 6.14
CA ARG A 35 20.91 18.77 6.86
C ARG A 35 19.53 19.33 6.49
N ARG A 36 19.49 20.46 5.78
CA ARG A 36 18.29 21.12 5.23
C ARG A 36 18.01 20.76 3.77
N ASP A 37 18.82 19.87 3.18
CA ASP A 37 18.52 19.31 1.86
C ASP A 37 17.16 18.58 1.89
N TRP A 38 16.48 18.55 0.74
CA TRP A 38 15.13 18.01 0.64
C TRP A 38 14.89 17.35 -0.71
N MET A 39 13.89 16.47 -0.76
CA MET A 39 13.43 15.85 -2.01
C MET A 39 12.00 16.24 -2.31
N GLY A 40 11.71 16.60 -3.56
CA GLY A 40 10.36 16.92 -4.02
C GLY A 40 9.89 15.97 -5.11
N ILE A 41 8.58 15.78 -5.19
CA ILE A 41 7.91 15.07 -6.30
C ILE A 41 7.10 16.05 -7.14
N TYR A 42 7.27 15.96 -8.45
CA TYR A 42 6.67 16.87 -9.43
C TYR A 42 6.06 16.06 -10.57
N LYS A 43 5.11 16.64 -11.32
CA LYS A 43 4.67 16.03 -12.57
C LYS A 43 5.86 15.88 -13.53
N ASP A 44 5.97 14.76 -14.23
CA ASP A 44 7.08 14.55 -15.15
C ASP A 44 7.10 15.64 -16.24
N GLY A 45 8.28 16.15 -16.54
CA GLY A 45 8.47 17.23 -17.51
C GLY A 45 8.05 18.63 -17.03
N ALA A 46 7.57 18.78 -15.79
CA ALA A 46 7.24 20.08 -15.24
C ALA A 46 8.48 21.00 -15.15
N ASN A 47 9.65 20.43 -14.88
CA ASN A 47 10.89 21.19 -14.78
C ASN A 47 11.90 20.74 -15.84
N LEU A 48 12.10 21.54 -16.89
CA LEU A 48 13.06 21.22 -17.95
C LEU A 48 14.51 21.60 -17.61
N SER A 49 14.73 22.24 -16.47
CA SER A 49 16.04 22.76 -16.05
C SER A 49 16.48 22.16 -14.70
N PRO A 50 17.79 22.19 -14.38
CA PRO A 50 18.31 21.81 -13.07
C PRO A 50 17.88 22.75 -11.93
N VAL A 51 17.33 23.93 -12.25
CA VAL A 51 16.68 24.80 -11.27
C VAL A 51 15.18 24.54 -11.34
N THR A 52 14.61 24.16 -10.20
CA THR A 52 13.16 23.99 -10.08
C THR A 52 12.52 25.36 -9.88
N HIS A 53 11.58 25.70 -10.77
CA HIS A 53 10.83 26.96 -10.72
C HIS A 53 9.37 26.77 -10.29
N ILE A 54 8.94 25.51 -10.21
CA ILE A 54 7.58 25.13 -9.84
C ILE A 54 7.57 24.75 -8.37
N ASP A 55 6.57 25.25 -7.65
CA ASP A 55 6.34 24.89 -6.25
C ASP A 55 6.13 23.37 -6.13
N SER A 56 6.72 22.75 -5.10
CA SER A 56 6.46 21.35 -4.79
C SER A 56 5.03 21.14 -4.28
N LEU A 57 4.28 22.21 -3.99
CA LEU A 57 2.90 22.17 -3.49
C LEU A 57 2.76 21.37 -2.19
N GLY A 58 3.82 21.38 -1.37
CA GLY A 58 3.90 20.59 -0.13
C GLY A 58 4.27 19.12 -0.35
N LEU A 59 4.56 18.70 -1.58
CA LEU A 59 4.96 17.34 -1.93
C LEU A 59 6.47 17.16 -1.83
N TRP A 60 6.99 17.31 -0.61
CA TRP A 60 8.43 17.21 -0.34
C TRP A 60 8.72 16.62 1.04
N VAL A 61 9.93 16.07 1.20
CA VAL A 61 10.42 15.44 2.43
C VAL A 61 11.84 15.95 2.71
N PRO A 62 12.19 16.38 3.93
CA PRO A 62 13.56 16.70 4.28
C PRO A 62 14.42 15.43 4.29
N VAL A 63 15.67 15.52 3.83
CA VAL A 63 16.56 14.35 3.72
C VAL A 63 16.85 13.70 5.07
N HIS A 64 16.86 14.50 6.14
CA HIS A 64 17.14 14.09 7.52
C HIS A 64 15.90 14.14 8.42
N GLU A 65 14.72 13.80 7.89
CA GLU A 65 13.51 13.73 8.73
C GLU A 65 13.71 12.78 9.92
N GLU A 66 14.48 11.70 9.73
CA GLU A 66 14.69 10.68 10.75
C GLU A 66 15.59 11.11 11.91
N GLU A 67 16.30 12.23 11.77
CA GLU A 67 17.06 12.82 12.89
C GLU A 67 16.15 13.51 13.90
N TRP A 68 14.86 13.64 13.59
CA TRP A 68 13.89 14.33 14.42
C TRP A 68 12.72 13.40 14.79
N ASP A 69 12.18 13.59 15.98
CA ASP A 69 10.94 13.00 16.46
C ASP A 69 9.98 14.13 16.84
N GLY A 70 9.26 14.64 15.82
CA GLY A 70 8.57 15.92 15.93
C GLY A 70 9.57 17.05 16.18
N ASP A 71 9.47 17.70 17.34
CA ASP A 71 10.37 18.79 17.74
C ASP A 71 11.62 18.30 18.52
N THR A 72 11.78 16.99 18.70
CA THR A 72 12.88 16.43 19.50
C THR A 72 13.97 15.87 18.60
N ALA A 73 15.21 16.35 18.75
CA ALA A 73 16.35 15.76 18.06
C ALA A 73 16.63 14.33 18.58
N ARG A 74 16.79 13.38 17.67
CA ARG A 74 17.26 12.03 17.95
C ARG A 74 18.78 12.05 18.14
N PRO A 75 19.34 11.08 18.89
CA PRO A 75 20.80 10.99 19.05
C PRO A 75 21.49 10.87 17.69
N PRO A 76 22.60 11.60 17.46
CA PRO A 76 23.36 11.53 16.22
C PRO A 76 23.82 10.09 15.93
N ARG A 77 23.88 9.72 14.65
CA ARG A 77 24.57 8.51 14.24
C ARG A 77 26.07 8.72 14.36
N ASP A 78 26.77 7.75 14.93
CA ASP A 78 28.23 7.74 14.91
C ASP A 78 28.70 7.48 13.47
N HIS A 79 29.35 8.48 12.87
CA HIS A 79 30.00 8.32 11.57
C HIS A 79 31.46 7.91 11.76
N ASP A 80 31.91 6.94 10.98
CA ASP A 80 33.34 6.62 10.86
C ASP A 80 34.02 7.77 10.10
N GLU A 81 35.11 8.31 10.66
CA GLU A 81 35.88 9.41 10.04
C GLU A 81 36.44 9.05 8.65
N SER A 82 36.48 7.76 8.28
CA SER A 82 36.90 7.28 6.97
C SER A 82 35.82 7.34 5.88
N GLU A 83 34.55 7.57 6.25
CA GLU A 83 33.48 7.73 5.27
C GLU A 83 33.65 9.03 4.48
N MET A 84 33.28 9.03 3.20
CA MET A 84 33.25 10.24 2.36
C MET A 84 31.83 10.59 1.90
N THR A 85 30.88 9.70 2.15
CA THR A 85 29.48 9.82 1.72
C THR A 85 28.57 9.27 2.78
N GLU A 86 27.44 9.93 2.94
CA GLU A 86 26.32 9.48 3.77
C GLU A 86 25.26 8.82 2.89
N THR A 87 24.57 7.85 3.46
CA THR A 87 23.42 7.19 2.83
C THR A 87 22.27 7.09 3.80
N GLY A 88 21.05 7.17 3.28
CA GLY A 88 19.86 6.99 4.09
C GLY A 88 18.67 6.56 3.26
N GLU A 89 17.54 6.42 3.95
CA GLU A 89 16.26 6.06 3.38
C GLU A 89 15.25 7.14 3.74
N LEU A 90 14.37 7.49 2.80
CA LEU A 90 13.20 8.32 3.08
C LEU A 90 11.99 7.75 2.36
N VAL A 91 10.80 8.13 2.79
CA VAL A 91 9.56 7.60 2.24
C VAL A 91 8.57 8.73 1.99
N PHE A 92 8.13 8.91 0.75
CA PHE A 92 6.96 9.74 0.46
C PHE A 92 5.70 8.97 0.86
N LYS A 93 4.86 9.57 1.71
CA LYS A 93 3.61 8.98 2.22
C LYS A 93 2.66 10.09 2.68
N GLY A 94 1.37 9.78 2.79
CA GLY A 94 0.38 10.74 3.29
C GLY A 94 0.39 12.04 2.49
N PHE A 95 0.53 13.18 3.16
CA PHE A 95 0.47 14.49 2.49
C PHE A 95 1.61 14.77 1.52
N THR A 96 2.71 14.01 1.55
CA THR A 96 3.84 14.21 0.63
C THR A 96 3.67 13.47 -0.70
N LEU A 97 2.65 12.60 -0.81
CA LEU A 97 2.29 11.93 -2.06
C LEU A 97 1.41 12.83 -2.94
N PRO A 98 1.60 12.81 -4.28
CA PRO A 98 0.65 13.39 -5.20
C PRO A 98 -0.55 12.44 -5.29
N TRP A 99 -1.66 12.81 -4.67
CA TRP A 99 -2.92 12.05 -4.65
C TRP A 99 -3.68 12.05 -5.99
N GLN A 100 -2.93 11.95 -7.09
CA GLN A 100 -3.42 11.94 -8.46
C GLN A 100 -2.63 10.92 -9.26
N VAL A 101 -3.27 10.33 -10.27
CA VAL A 101 -2.59 9.40 -11.18
C VAL A 101 -1.74 10.15 -12.21
N GLY A 102 -0.77 9.45 -12.79
CA GLY A 102 0.05 9.92 -13.90
C GLY A 102 1.55 9.71 -13.67
N GLU A 103 2.35 10.35 -14.53
CA GLU A 103 3.81 10.31 -14.46
C GLU A 103 4.39 11.46 -13.65
N TYR A 104 5.42 11.14 -12.87
CA TYR A 104 6.08 12.02 -11.94
C TYR A 104 7.61 11.90 -12.04
N GLU A 105 8.27 12.95 -11.58
CA GLU A 105 9.72 13.02 -11.38
C GLU A 105 10.02 13.32 -9.91
N LEU A 106 11.06 12.69 -9.36
CA LEU A 106 11.62 12.98 -8.06
C LEU A 106 12.92 13.75 -8.22
N ARG A 107 13.13 14.75 -7.37
CA ARG A 107 14.33 15.60 -7.41
C ARG A 107 14.92 15.78 -6.04
N TYR A 108 16.24 15.59 -5.95
CA TYR A 108 17.03 15.97 -4.79
C TYR A 108 17.48 17.42 -4.93
N HIS A 109 17.13 18.24 -3.96
CA HIS A 109 17.47 19.66 -3.91
C HIS A 109 18.47 19.97 -2.80
N LEU A 110 19.42 20.85 -3.12
CA LEU A 110 20.27 21.47 -2.12
C LEU A 110 19.50 22.55 -1.36
N ASP A 111 19.88 22.74 -0.09
CA ASP A 111 19.41 23.79 0.79
C ASP A 111 19.33 25.17 0.11
N GLU A 112 18.17 25.81 0.26
CA GLU A 112 17.85 27.19 -0.11
C GLU A 112 18.20 27.66 -1.54
N LYS A 113 18.50 26.75 -2.48
CA LYS A 113 18.90 27.12 -3.86
C LYS A 113 18.01 26.58 -4.97
N PHE A 114 16.95 25.83 -4.65
CA PHE A 114 16.11 25.10 -5.62
C PHE A 114 16.92 24.33 -6.69
N GLN A 115 18.19 24.08 -6.41
CA GLN A 115 19.13 23.52 -7.35
C GLN A 115 19.07 22.01 -7.18
N MET A 116 18.64 21.36 -8.23
CA MET A 116 18.59 19.91 -8.31
C MET A 116 19.99 19.36 -8.57
N VAL A 117 20.35 18.33 -7.81
CA VAL A 117 21.63 17.61 -7.96
C VAL A 117 21.47 16.15 -8.39
N SER A 118 20.26 15.61 -8.28
CA SER A 118 19.91 14.27 -8.76
C SER A 118 18.41 14.20 -9.04
N GLU A 119 18.01 13.37 -10.01
CA GLU A 119 16.61 13.14 -10.35
C GLU A 119 16.32 11.67 -10.67
N ILE A 120 15.05 11.29 -10.55
CA ILE A 120 14.45 10.07 -11.08
C ILE A 120 13.23 10.49 -11.87
N ARG A 121 13.05 9.96 -13.08
CA ARG A 121 11.94 10.32 -13.97
C ARG A 121 11.10 9.09 -14.29
N HIS A 122 9.92 9.31 -14.87
CA HIS A 122 8.97 8.28 -15.26
C HIS A 122 8.53 7.39 -14.09
N ILE A 123 8.28 8.01 -12.93
CA ILE A 123 7.62 7.34 -11.81
C ILE A 123 6.12 7.38 -12.08
N GLU A 124 5.51 6.22 -12.25
CA GLU A 124 4.08 6.11 -12.50
C GLU A 124 3.33 5.96 -11.17
N ILE A 125 2.29 6.76 -10.99
CA ILE A 125 1.27 6.51 -9.97
C ILE A 125 0.01 6.09 -10.68
N PHE A 126 -0.40 4.85 -10.44
CA PHE A 126 -1.53 4.22 -11.11
C PHE A 126 -2.62 3.87 -10.11
N LEU A 127 -3.86 3.79 -10.59
CA LEU A 127 -5.01 3.37 -9.81
C LEU A 127 -5.72 2.27 -10.58
N ASP A 128 -5.71 1.05 -10.05
CA ASP A 128 -6.40 -0.06 -10.68
C ASP A 128 -7.91 0.08 -10.47
N PRO A 129 -8.75 -0.16 -11.49
CA PRO A 129 -10.19 -0.29 -11.29
C PRO A 129 -10.52 -1.57 -10.52
N PRO A 130 -11.73 -1.68 -9.93
CA PRO A 130 -12.18 -2.96 -9.39
C PRO A 130 -12.27 -4.03 -10.49
N GLU A 131 -12.11 -5.30 -10.11
CA GLU A 131 -12.16 -6.44 -11.03
C GLU A 131 -13.51 -6.59 -11.74
N GLY A 132 -14.58 -6.11 -11.08
CA GLY A 132 -15.90 -6.02 -11.65
C GLY A 132 -16.77 -5.00 -10.91
N LEU A 133 -18.03 -4.92 -11.32
CA LEU A 133 -19.01 -3.96 -10.81
C LEU A 133 -20.07 -4.63 -9.94
N THR A 134 -19.77 -5.78 -9.34
CA THR A 134 -20.65 -6.35 -8.32
C THR A 134 -20.44 -5.63 -6.99
N PHE A 135 -21.42 -5.73 -6.09
CA PHE A 135 -21.31 -5.17 -4.75
C PHE A 135 -20.05 -5.66 -4.01
N ALA A 136 -19.74 -6.95 -4.09
CA ALA A 136 -18.59 -7.52 -3.39
C ALA A 136 -17.25 -6.98 -3.94
N GLU A 137 -17.10 -6.88 -5.26
CA GLU A 137 -15.87 -6.40 -5.90
C GLU A 137 -15.63 -4.91 -5.64
N ILE A 138 -16.68 -4.08 -5.76
CA ILE A 138 -16.59 -2.65 -5.44
C ILE A 138 -16.34 -2.43 -3.96
N HIS A 139 -16.97 -3.22 -3.08
CA HIS A 139 -16.74 -3.15 -1.64
C HIS A 139 -15.28 -3.47 -1.29
N GLU A 140 -14.73 -4.58 -1.78
CA GLU A 140 -13.33 -4.96 -1.53
C GLU A 140 -12.35 -3.90 -2.07
N TRP A 141 -12.63 -3.38 -3.27
CA TRP A 141 -11.83 -2.31 -3.86
C TRP A 141 -11.92 -1.01 -3.03
N LEU A 142 -13.12 -0.56 -2.67
CA LEU A 142 -13.33 0.63 -1.84
C LEU A 142 -12.66 0.47 -0.49
N GLN A 143 -12.71 -0.72 0.11
CA GLN A 143 -12.00 -1.00 1.36
C GLN A 143 -10.51 -0.68 1.20
N ARG A 144 -9.85 -1.22 0.17
CA ARG A 144 -8.43 -0.91 -0.12
C ARG A 144 -8.18 0.59 -0.33
N ILE A 145 -9.02 1.26 -1.12
CA ILE A 145 -8.90 2.70 -1.40
C ILE A 145 -9.07 3.54 -0.15
N VAL A 146 -10.05 3.23 0.70
CA VAL A 146 -10.29 3.93 1.96
C VAL A 146 -9.09 3.74 2.89
N CYS A 147 -8.56 2.52 3.03
CA CYS A 147 -7.36 2.28 3.85
C CYS A 147 -6.18 3.14 3.39
N LEU A 148 -5.92 3.19 2.08
CA LEU A 148 -4.84 4.00 1.53
C LEU A 148 -5.10 5.49 1.74
N ALA A 149 -6.31 5.97 1.45
CA ALA A 149 -6.70 7.37 1.62
C ALA A 149 -6.59 7.87 3.07
N LEU A 150 -6.78 6.96 4.04
CA LEU A 150 -6.62 7.16 5.47
C LEU A 150 -5.18 6.91 5.96
N ASP A 151 -4.20 6.88 5.05
CA ASP A 151 -2.78 6.69 5.34
C ASP A 151 -2.46 5.36 6.05
N SER A 152 -3.37 4.38 5.91
CA SER A 152 -3.34 3.08 6.58
C SER A 152 -3.25 3.18 8.11
N ASP A 153 -3.79 4.25 8.69
CA ASP A 153 -3.84 4.47 10.14
C ASP A 153 -4.85 3.52 10.80
N PRO A 154 -4.42 2.56 11.64
CA PRO A 154 -5.31 1.59 12.27
C PRO A 154 -6.37 2.23 13.18
N ALA A 155 -6.15 3.46 13.66
CA ALA A 155 -7.12 4.18 14.49
C ALA A 155 -8.30 4.75 13.67
N LEU A 156 -8.12 4.92 12.36
CA LEU A 156 -9.12 5.48 11.46
C LEU A 156 -9.81 4.42 10.60
N MET A 157 -9.13 3.31 10.35
CA MET A 157 -9.57 2.28 9.44
C MET A 157 -10.79 1.50 9.94
N PRO A 158 -11.63 0.99 9.02
CA PRO A 158 -12.72 0.11 9.38
C PRO A 158 -12.21 -1.23 9.89
N ARG A 159 -12.98 -1.85 10.79
CA ARG A 159 -12.63 -3.15 11.39
C ARG A 159 -12.60 -4.26 10.35
N SER A 160 -13.43 -4.17 9.31
CA SER A 160 -13.42 -5.10 8.16
C SER A 160 -12.08 -5.13 7.45
N ALA A 161 -11.29 -4.05 7.53
CA ALA A 161 -9.93 -3.98 7.00
C ALA A 161 -8.83 -4.45 7.98
N LEU A 162 -9.12 -4.47 9.28
CA LEU A 162 -8.17 -4.90 10.32
C LEU A 162 -8.27 -6.39 10.65
N ALA A 163 -9.34 -7.06 10.23
CA ALA A 163 -9.47 -8.50 10.37
C ALA A 163 -8.34 -9.20 9.59
N PRO A 164 -7.69 -10.23 10.16
CA PRO A 164 -6.67 -10.99 9.45
C PRO A 164 -7.33 -11.64 8.24
N SER A 165 -7.09 -11.07 7.05
CA SER A 165 -7.52 -11.69 5.82
C SER A 165 -6.64 -12.91 5.55
N ASP A 166 -7.21 -14.11 5.65
CA ASP A 166 -6.58 -15.39 5.29
C ASP A 166 -6.17 -15.47 3.79
N LYS A 167 -6.35 -14.38 3.03
CA LYS A 167 -6.15 -14.34 1.57
C LYS A 167 -4.86 -13.65 1.14
N PHE A 168 -4.10 -12.98 2.02
CA PHE A 168 -2.89 -12.25 1.62
C PHE A 168 -1.56 -12.95 1.93
N THR A 169 -1.57 -14.07 2.66
CA THR A 169 -0.35 -14.81 3.05
C THR A 169 0.01 -15.98 2.15
N ARG A 170 -0.82 -16.34 1.14
CA ARG A 170 -0.55 -17.50 0.26
C ARG A 170 0.05 -17.12 -1.10
N LYS A 171 1.00 -16.18 -1.14
CA LYS A 171 1.90 -16.01 -2.30
C LYS A 171 3.32 -15.57 -1.91
N MET A 172 3.82 -15.93 -0.72
CA MET A 172 5.25 -15.76 -0.41
C MET A 172 5.72 -16.82 0.59
N SER A 173 6.20 -17.96 0.04
CA SER A 173 7.09 -19.00 0.62
C SER A 173 6.60 -20.36 0.10
N HIS A 174 7.34 -21.12 -0.70
CA HIS A 174 8.63 -21.70 -0.34
C HIS A 174 9.56 -21.80 -1.56
N SER A 175 10.74 -21.20 -1.46
CA SER A 175 11.95 -21.74 -2.09
C SER A 175 12.95 -21.99 -0.97
N THR A 176 12.75 -23.13 -0.30
CA THR A 176 13.69 -23.67 0.66
C THR A 176 14.91 -24.14 -0.13
N MET A 177 16.06 -23.52 0.11
CA MET A 177 17.35 -24.10 -0.28
C MET A 177 17.52 -25.40 0.50
N SER A 178 17.55 -26.53 -0.22
CA SER A 178 18.02 -27.80 0.32
C SER A 178 19.29 -28.18 -0.42
N SER A 179 20.38 -28.23 0.34
CA SER A 179 21.70 -28.72 -0.02
C SER A 179 21.64 -30.19 -0.42
N LEU A 180 22.15 -30.51 -1.61
CA LEU A 180 22.38 -31.87 -2.09
C LEU A 180 23.76 -32.36 -1.64
N SER A 181 23.78 -33.51 -0.97
CA SER A 181 24.95 -34.40 -0.89
C SER A 181 24.53 -35.80 -1.35
N GLU A 182 24.98 -36.19 -2.54
CA GLU A 182 25.09 -37.58 -3.02
C GLU A 182 26.23 -38.29 -2.25
N SER A 183 26.39 -39.60 -2.09
CA SER A 183 25.80 -40.84 -2.62
C SER A 183 26.40 -41.99 -1.77
N ALA A 184 25.71 -43.11 -1.57
CA ALA A 184 26.28 -44.46 -1.78
C ALA A 184 25.27 -45.61 -1.53
N ALA A 185 25.00 -46.36 -2.60
CA ALA A 185 24.92 -47.83 -2.72
C ALA A 185 23.79 -48.66 -2.04
N SER A 186 23.02 -49.33 -2.91
CA SER A 186 22.08 -50.47 -2.74
C SER A 186 22.83 -51.82 -2.56
N PRO A 187 22.24 -53.05 -2.73
CA PRO A 187 20.82 -53.49 -2.93
C PRO A 187 20.44 -54.77 -2.13
N ASP A 188 19.17 -55.25 -2.16
CA ASP A 188 18.82 -56.61 -2.65
C ASP A 188 17.29 -56.89 -2.77
N ALA A 189 16.97 -57.78 -3.72
CA ALA A 189 15.76 -58.44 -4.24
C ALA A 189 14.54 -58.68 -3.30
N SER A 190 13.29 -58.96 -3.73
CA SER A 190 12.76 -59.66 -4.92
C SER A 190 11.21 -59.49 -5.01
N LEU A 191 10.65 -59.66 -6.22
CA LEU A 191 9.24 -59.68 -6.66
C LEU A 191 8.50 -61.01 -6.30
N PRO A 192 7.30 -61.35 -6.84
CA PRO A 192 5.99 -60.66 -7.00
C PRO A 192 4.79 -61.57 -6.59
N PHE A 193 3.55 -61.06 -6.53
CA PHE A 193 2.37 -61.76 -7.11
C PHE A 193 1.10 -60.88 -7.11
N SER A 194 0.25 -61.15 -8.09
CA SER A 194 -0.98 -60.47 -8.51
C SER A 194 -2.24 -60.95 -7.77
N ASP A 195 -3.29 -60.14 -7.76
CA ASP A 195 -4.63 -60.43 -8.35
C ASP A 195 -5.72 -59.51 -7.77
N GLU A 196 -6.49 -58.91 -8.67
CA GLU A 196 -7.75 -58.17 -8.44
C GLU A 196 -8.96 -59.15 -8.24
N PRO A 197 -10.23 -58.73 -8.37
CA PRO A 197 -11.04 -57.84 -7.53
C PRO A 197 -12.36 -58.56 -7.12
N GLU A 198 -13.27 -57.89 -6.41
CA GLU A 198 -14.74 -58.07 -6.35
C GLU A 198 -15.26 -57.74 -4.93
N SER A 199 -16.50 -57.37 -4.67
CA SER A 199 -17.53 -56.61 -5.37
C SER A 199 -18.67 -56.38 -4.35
N LEU A 200 -19.32 -55.21 -4.42
CA LEU A 200 -20.74 -54.94 -4.21
C LEU A 200 -21.45 -55.09 -2.83
N PHE A 201 -22.46 -54.20 -2.70
CA PHE A 201 -23.72 -54.27 -1.91
C PHE A 201 -23.67 -53.80 -0.44
N ILE A 202 -24.65 -53.08 0.15
CA ILE A 202 -25.84 -52.30 -0.26
C ILE A 202 -26.45 -51.64 1.03
N ASN A 203 -27.05 -50.44 0.90
CA ASN A 203 -28.15 -49.78 1.66
C ASN A 203 -28.09 -49.42 3.18
N SER A 204 -28.14 -48.09 3.44
CA SER A 204 -29.18 -47.26 4.14
C SER A 204 -29.72 -47.62 5.55
N PRO A 205 -30.49 -46.72 6.24
CA PRO A 205 -30.43 -45.25 6.38
C PRO A 205 -30.50 -44.81 7.89
N THR A 206 -30.21 -43.54 8.19
CA THR A 206 -30.83 -42.88 9.37
C THR A 206 -31.19 -41.44 9.05
N GLU A 207 -32.48 -41.16 9.21
CA GLU A 207 -33.11 -39.85 9.26
C GLU A 207 -32.52 -39.04 10.43
N ASP A 208 -32.32 -37.74 10.24
CA ASP A 208 -32.58 -36.78 11.31
C ASP A 208 -32.73 -35.35 10.77
N ALA A 209 -33.94 -34.84 11.03
CA ALA A 209 -34.33 -33.45 11.27
C ALA A 209 -33.58 -32.31 10.54
N SER A 210 -34.19 -31.83 9.46
CA SER A 210 -34.05 -30.44 9.02
C SER A 210 -34.73 -29.51 10.03
N PHE A 211 -33.94 -28.71 10.74
CA PHE A 211 -34.40 -27.57 11.53
C PHE A 211 -33.86 -26.29 10.88
N ASP A 212 -34.77 -25.35 10.61
CA ASP A 212 -34.55 -24.13 9.85
C ASP A 212 -33.44 -23.26 10.44
N ASN A 213 -32.46 -22.89 9.60
CA ASN A 213 -31.39 -21.94 9.95
C ASN A 213 -31.49 -20.67 9.07
N GLU A 214 -32.65 -20.00 9.13
CA GLU A 214 -32.85 -18.68 8.49
C GLU A 214 -32.42 -17.50 9.39
N SER A 215 -31.95 -17.75 10.61
CA SER A 215 -31.57 -16.69 11.56
C SER A 215 -30.10 -16.24 11.46
N ASN A 216 -29.26 -16.94 10.69
CA ASN A 216 -27.81 -16.69 10.66
C ASN A 216 -27.35 -15.72 9.54
N THR A 217 -28.19 -15.45 8.54
CA THR A 217 -27.88 -14.53 7.43
C THR A 217 -28.08 -13.06 7.82
N PHE A 218 -29.07 -12.77 8.66
CA PHE A 218 -29.38 -11.39 9.10
C PHE A 218 -28.32 -10.83 10.07
N SER A 219 -27.75 -11.70 10.91
CA SER A 219 -26.70 -11.33 11.87
C SER A 219 -25.38 -10.99 11.15
N SER A 220 -24.99 -11.79 10.16
CA SER A 220 -23.76 -11.60 9.38
C SER A 220 -23.76 -10.31 8.56
N ALA A 221 -24.86 -9.98 7.85
CA ALA A 221 -24.95 -8.77 7.04
C ALA A 221 -24.97 -7.49 7.89
N SER A 222 -25.63 -7.53 9.05
CA SER A 222 -25.68 -6.41 9.99
C SER A 222 -24.31 -6.18 10.67
N GLN A 223 -23.60 -7.26 10.99
CA GLN A 223 -22.26 -7.19 11.55
C GLN A 223 -21.25 -6.62 10.54
N HIS A 224 -21.31 -7.07 9.29
CA HIS A 224 -20.47 -6.55 8.20
C HIS A 224 -20.68 -5.04 7.97
N PHE A 225 -21.92 -4.55 8.12
CA PHE A 225 -22.21 -3.13 8.01
C PHE A 225 -21.58 -2.31 9.14
N LEU A 226 -21.58 -2.81 10.38
CA LEU A 226 -20.97 -2.14 11.53
C LEU A 226 -19.43 -2.17 11.52
N ASP A 227 -18.85 -3.20 10.90
CA ASP A 227 -17.40 -3.33 10.80
C ASP A 227 -16.78 -2.44 9.71
N ASP A 228 -17.62 -1.80 8.88
CA ASP A 228 -17.23 -0.94 7.76
C ASP A 228 -17.14 0.56 8.09
N ASP A 229 -17.41 0.94 9.34
CA ASP A 229 -17.31 2.34 9.79
C ASP A 229 -15.85 2.79 9.87
N PHE A 230 -15.54 3.96 9.34
CA PHE A 230 -14.21 4.57 9.39
C PHE A 230 -14.26 6.02 9.85
N GLN A 231 -13.10 6.58 10.18
CA GLN A 231 -13.00 7.95 10.69
C GLN A 231 -12.01 8.78 9.88
N PHE A 232 -12.15 10.10 9.99
CA PHE A 232 -11.26 11.07 9.37
C PHE A 232 -10.41 11.76 10.42
N TRP A 233 -9.20 12.14 10.03
CA TRP A 233 -8.36 13.01 10.83
C TRP A 233 -9.05 14.31 11.15
N SER A 234 -8.81 14.74 12.38
CA SER A 234 -9.23 16.03 12.89
C SER A 234 -8.02 16.95 13.04
N ASP A 235 -8.23 18.24 12.82
CA ASP A 235 -7.22 19.25 13.11
C ASP A 235 -7.00 19.41 14.62
N ALA A 236 -6.07 20.29 15.01
CA ALA A 236 -5.76 20.59 16.41
C ALA A 236 -6.97 21.09 17.23
N PHE A 237 -8.08 21.47 16.57
CA PHE A 237 -9.31 21.94 17.18
C PHE A 237 -10.43 20.88 17.14
N GLY A 238 -10.12 19.64 16.75
CA GLY A 238 -11.09 18.55 16.66
C GLY A 238 -12.01 18.63 15.43
N ARG A 239 -11.71 19.47 14.43
CA ARG A 239 -12.51 19.58 13.20
C ARG A 239 -12.02 18.60 12.16
N LYS A 240 -12.92 17.76 11.64
CA LYS A 240 -12.59 16.81 10.57
C LYS A 240 -12.06 17.55 9.33
N THR A 241 -10.90 17.13 8.85
CA THR A 241 -10.32 17.67 7.62
C THR A 241 -10.94 17.00 6.39
N MET A 242 -11.19 17.77 5.33
CA MET A 242 -11.77 17.22 4.10
C MET A 242 -10.74 16.51 3.20
N SER A 243 -9.45 16.54 3.56
CA SER A 243 -8.37 16.05 2.71
C SER A 243 -8.54 14.57 2.37
N GLN A 244 -8.82 13.74 3.38
CA GLN A 244 -9.02 12.30 3.18
C GLN A 244 -10.31 11.98 2.40
N ALA A 245 -11.40 12.71 2.63
CA ALA A 245 -12.63 12.57 1.85
C ALA A 245 -12.40 12.94 0.36
N ARG A 246 -11.59 13.97 0.07
CA ARG A 246 -11.20 14.34 -1.30
C ARG A 246 -10.40 13.24 -1.99
N ARG A 247 -9.50 12.57 -1.26
CA ARG A 247 -8.74 11.42 -1.79
C ARG A 247 -9.70 10.30 -2.21
N ILE A 248 -10.64 9.93 -1.35
CA ILE A 248 -11.65 8.89 -1.65
C ILE A 248 -12.49 9.29 -2.87
N ALA A 249 -13.05 10.51 -2.88
CA ALA A 249 -13.87 11.01 -3.99
C ALA A 249 -13.10 11.01 -5.32
N TYR A 250 -11.82 11.43 -5.29
CA TYR A 250 -10.95 11.40 -6.46
C TYR A 250 -10.77 9.98 -7.00
N ALA A 251 -10.45 9.01 -6.13
CA ALA A 251 -10.22 7.63 -6.56
C ALA A 251 -11.49 7.00 -7.18
N VAL A 252 -12.65 7.24 -6.58
CA VAL A 252 -13.94 6.77 -7.13
C VAL A 252 -14.24 7.42 -8.49
N GLN A 253 -14.05 8.74 -8.60
CA GLN A 253 -14.26 9.45 -9.86
C GLN A 253 -13.29 8.98 -10.95
N GLU A 254 -12.04 8.67 -10.61
CA GLU A 254 -11.04 8.27 -11.59
C GLU A 254 -11.24 6.84 -12.06
N ALA A 255 -11.46 5.89 -11.14
CA ALA A 255 -11.59 4.47 -11.47
C ALA A 255 -12.98 4.09 -11.98
N LEU A 256 -14.03 4.67 -11.41
CA LEU A 256 -15.42 4.26 -11.66
C LEU A 256 -16.23 5.30 -12.43
N ARG A 257 -15.68 6.50 -12.66
CA ARG A 257 -16.36 7.61 -13.34
C ARG A 257 -17.64 8.06 -12.63
N VAL A 258 -17.74 7.81 -11.32
CA VAL A 258 -18.84 8.23 -10.45
C VAL A 258 -18.37 9.39 -9.56
N SER A 259 -19.14 10.47 -9.53
CA SER A 259 -18.86 11.62 -8.68
C SER A 259 -19.52 11.42 -7.31
N LEU A 260 -18.73 11.51 -6.25
CA LEU A 260 -19.22 11.50 -4.88
C LEU A 260 -19.04 12.88 -4.24
N GLU A 261 -20.10 13.40 -3.64
CA GLU A 261 -20.03 14.64 -2.87
C GLU A 261 -19.22 14.45 -1.59
N LEU A 262 -18.36 15.42 -1.28
CA LEU A 262 -17.49 15.32 -0.10
C LEU A 262 -18.29 15.27 1.20
N GLN A 263 -19.40 16.02 1.25
CA GLN A 263 -20.28 16.04 2.41
C GLN A 263 -20.90 14.67 2.67
N ASP A 264 -21.31 13.98 1.60
CA ASP A 264 -21.91 12.65 1.69
C ASP A 264 -20.94 11.61 2.24
N ILE A 265 -19.67 11.67 1.83
CA ILE A 265 -18.60 10.82 2.36
C ILE A 265 -18.35 11.12 3.84
N MET A 266 -18.42 12.39 4.24
CA MET A 266 -18.12 12.83 5.61
C MET A 266 -19.25 12.56 6.61
N GLU A 267 -20.51 12.66 6.18
CA GLU A 267 -21.68 12.44 7.03
C GLU A 267 -21.91 10.95 7.33
N ASN A 268 -21.58 10.08 6.38
CA ASN A 268 -21.73 8.64 6.53
C ASN A 268 -20.45 7.88 6.09
N PRO A 269 -19.38 7.95 6.91
CA PRO A 269 -18.10 7.32 6.61
C PRO A 269 -18.16 5.80 6.86
N ASN A 270 -18.82 5.10 5.94
CA ASN A 270 -19.05 3.66 6.00
C ASN A 270 -18.87 3.04 4.61
N ILE A 271 -18.01 2.03 4.47
CA ILE A 271 -17.69 1.44 3.16
C ILE A 271 -18.94 0.88 2.48
N THR A 272 -19.75 0.07 3.18
CA THR A 272 -20.98 -0.48 2.59
C THR A 272 -21.91 0.63 2.07
N SER A 273 -22.03 1.73 2.80
CA SER A 273 -22.84 2.88 2.36
C SER A 273 -22.29 3.55 1.11
N LEU A 274 -20.96 3.67 1.00
CA LEU A 274 -20.30 4.16 -0.22
C LEU A 274 -20.50 3.19 -1.38
N THR A 275 -20.34 1.89 -1.18
CA THR A 275 -20.55 0.87 -2.22
C THR A 275 -21.96 0.97 -2.82
N ARG A 276 -22.99 1.12 -1.97
CA ARG A 276 -24.38 1.28 -2.43
C ARG A 276 -24.63 2.58 -3.19
N ARG A 277 -23.85 3.63 -2.96
CA ARG A 277 -23.96 4.91 -3.68
C ARG A 277 -23.26 4.88 -5.03
N VAL A 278 -22.23 4.05 -5.15
CA VAL A 278 -21.42 3.91 -6.36
C VAL A 278 -22.12 3.02 -7.41
N LEU A 279 -22.90 2.04 -6.96
CA LEU A 279 -23.74 1.18 -7.79
C LEU A 279 -25.09 1.83 -8.15
#